data_AF-A0AAW7VKR1-F1
#
_entry.id   AF-A0AAW7VKR1-F1
#
_cell.length_a   1.000
_cell.length_b   1.000
_cell.length_c   1.000
_cell.angle_alpha   90.00
_cell.angle_beta   90.00
_cell.angle_gamma   90.00
#
_symmetry.space_group_name_H-M   'P 1'
#
loop_
_entity.id
_entity.type
_entity.pdbx_description
1 polymer ?
#
loop_
_entity_poly.entity_id
_entity_poly.type
_entity_poly.pdbx_seq_one_letter_code
_entity_poly.pdbx_strand_id
1 'polypeptide(L)'
;ANIESGEQIVDGGSTDKTHIKGGTQTVQNYGKAINTDIVSGLQQIMANGTAEGSIINGGSQVVNEGGLAENSVLNDGGTLEVREKGSATGIQ
;
A
#
# COMPACT_ATOMS: atom_id res chain seq x y z
N ALA A 1 12.15 2.74 0.49
CA ALA A 1 12.54 3.09 1.89
C ALA A 1 12.32 1.88 2.80
N ASN A 2 12.94 1.83 4.00
CA ASN A 2 12.64 0.78 5.00
C ASN A 2 11.85 1.42 6.15
N ILE A 3 10.61 0.95 6.38
CA ILE A 3 9.72 1.46 7.42
C ILE A 3 9.62 0.40 8.51
N GLU A 4 10.58 0.41 9.43
CA GLU A 4 10.62 -0.51 10.58
C GLU A 4 9.65 -0.04 11.69
N SER A 5 9.41 1.27 11.80
CA SER A 5 8.42 1.90 12.66
C SER A 5 8.09 3.31 12.15
N GLY A 6 7.07 3.97 12.73
CA GLY A 6 6.66 5.32 12.34
C GLY A 6 5.87 5.35 11.03
N GLU A 7 5.83 6.52 10.38
CA GLU A 7 5.02 6.74 9.18
C GLU A 7 5.85 7.38 8.05
N GLN A 8 5.66 6.88 6.84
CA GLN A 8 6.02 7.57 5.60
C GLN A 8 4.74 8.06 4.92
N ILE A 9 4.71 9.34 4.54
CA ILE A 9 3.63 9.91 3.74
C ILE A 9 4.13 10.17 2.32
N VAL A 10 3.42 9.60 1.33
CA VAL A 10 3.63 9.82 -0.09
C VAL A 10 2.49 10.72 -0.60
N ASP A 11 2.76 12.02 -0.72
CA ASP A 11 1.80 13.06 -1.11
C ASP A 11 2.25 13.73 -2.42
N GLY A 12 1.51 13.51 -3.51
CA GLY A 12 1.80 14.00 -4.87
C GLY A 12 3.05 13.43 -5.56
N GLY A 13 4.01 12.91 -4.79
CA GLY A 13 5.26 12.31 -5.27
C GLY A 13 5.16 10.80 -5.51
N SER A 14 6.30 10.18 -5.80
CA SER A 14 6.39 8.73 -5.98
C SER A 14 7.48 8.11 -5.11
N THR A 15 7.25 6.86 -4.70
CA THR A 15 8.26 6.00 -4.08
C THR A 15 8.36 4.69 -4.84
N ASP A 16 9.56 4.11 -4.89
CA ASP A 16 9.81 2.78 -5.46
C ASP A 16 10.50 1.90 -4.42
N LYS A 17 10.14 0.61 -4.38
CA LYS A 17 10.77 -0.42 -3.53
C LYS A 17 10.79 -0.06 -2.05
N THR A 18 9.65 0.39 -1.54
CA THR A 18 9.47 0.53 -0.10
C THR A 18 9.25 -0.84 0.55
N HIS A 19 9.94 -1.08 1.66
CA HIS A 19 9.76 -2.27 2.48
C HIS A 19 9.12 -1.84 3.80
N ILE A 20 7.93 -2.35 4.08
CA ILE A 20 7.21 -2.11 5.33
C ILE A 20 7.41 -3.33 6.23
N LYS A 21 8.00 -3.10 7.40
CA LYS A 21 8.37 -4.14 8.39
C LYS A 21 7.88 -3.82 9.80
N GLY A 22 6.89 -2.93 9.91
CA GLY A 22 6.23 -2.63 11.17
C GLY A 22 5.49 -1.29 11.16
N GLY A 23 6.07 -0.25 10.56
CA GLY A 23 5.42 1.05 10.47
C GLY A 23 4.36 1.13 9.37
N THR A 24 4.00 2.37 9.01
CA THR A 24 2.95 2.65 8.04
C THR A 24 3.47 3.44 6.84
N GLN A 25 3.04 3.07 5.64
CA GLN A 25 3.13 3.93 4.45
C GLN A 25 1.73 4.45 4.10
N THR A 26 1.53 5.76 4.15
CA THR A 26 0.29 6.43 3.73
C THR A 26 0.50 7.04 2.34
N VAL A 27 -0.33 6.65 1.37
CA VAL A 27 -0.27 7.10 -0.02
C VAL A 27 -1.52 7.91 -0.32
N GLN A 28 -1.37 9.19 -0.68
CA GLN A 28 -2.50 10.12 -0.80
C GLN A 28 -2.25 11.20 -1.85
N ASN A 29 -3.31 11.92 -2.25
CA ASN A 29 -3.22 13.15 -3.04
C ASN A 29 -2.36 12.99 -4.32
N TYR A 30 -2.71 12.01 -5.16
CA TYR A 30 -1.95 11.66 -6.38
C TYR A 30 -0.55 11.11 -6.12
N GLY A 31 -0.22 10.81 -4.86
CA GLY A 31 0.96 10.07 -4.48
C GLY A 31 0.93 8.64 -5.01
N LYS A 32 2.11 8.13 -5.39
CA LYS A 32 2.26 6.79 -5.96
C LYS A 32 3.29 5.95 -5.20
N ALA A 33 2.90 4.76 -4.75
CA ALA A 33 3.81 3.78 -4.19
C ALA A 33 3.97 2.62 -5.17
N ILE A 34 5.20 2.39 -5.65
CA ILE A 34 5.51 1.39 -6.66
C ILE A 34 6.34 0.28 -6.01
N ASN A 35 5.99 -0.98 -6.29
CA ASN A 35 6.71 -2.17 -5.82
C ASN A 35 6.93 -2.17 -4.30
N THR A 36 5.86 -1.96 -3.53
CA THR A 36 5.99 -1.97 -2.06
C THR A 36 5.92 -3.39 -1.51
N ASP A 37 6.95 -3.81 -0.78
CA ASP A 37 7.00 -5.08 -0.08
C ASP A 37 6.48 -4.92 1.35
N ILE A 38 5.28 -5.45 1.63
CA ILE A 38 4.62 -5.38 2.94
C ILE A 38 4.87 -6.68 3.70
N VAL A 39 5.98 -6.72 4.42
CA VAL A 39 6.39 -7.88 5.24
C VAL A 39 5.61 -7.93 6.55
N SER A 40 5.44 -6.76 7.18
CA SER A 40 4.58 -6.53 8.34
C SER A 40 4.21 -5.05 8.41
N GLY A 41 3.29 -4.66 9.30
CA GLY A 41 2.79 -3.29 9.35
C GLY A 41 1.76 -3.01 8.25
N LEU A 42 1.70 -1.77 7.74
CA LEU A 42 0.55 -1.29 6.99
C LEU A 42 0.91 -0.38 5.80
N GLN A 43 0.30 -0.63 4.65
CA GLN A 43 0.16 0.37 3.58
C GLN A 43 -1.29 0.87 3.55
N GLN A 44 -1.49 2.17 3.80
CA GLN A 44 -2.79 2.83 3.64
C GLN A 44 -2.83 3.61 2.34
N ILE A 45 -3.78 3.27 1.48
CA ILE A 45 -4.02 4.01 0.25
C ILE A 45 -5.26 4.86 0.49
N MET A 46 -5.06 6.17 0.54
CA MET A 46 -6.10 7.17 0.79
C MET A 46 -6.65 7.70 -0.54
N ALA A 47 -7.62 8.62 -0.47
CA ALA A 47 -8.23 9.22 -1.64
C ALA A 47 -7.17 9.78 -2.63
N ASN A 48 -7.35 9.45 -3.91
CA ASN A 48 -6.44 9.78 -5.02
C ASN A 48 -5.02 9.20 -4.87
N GLY A 49 -4.74 8.36 -3.87
CA GLY A 49 -3.48 7.62 -3.78
C GLY A 49 -3.50 6.37 -4.66
N THR A 50 -2.33 5.97 -5.16
CA THR A 50 -2.18 4.74 -5.96
C THR A 50 -1.03 3.89 -5.46
N ALA A 51 -1.30 2.62 -5.16
CA ALA A 51 -0.26 1.61 -4.97
C ALA A 51 -0.23 0.68 -6.18
N GLU A 52 0.94 0.49 -6.78
CA GLU A 52 1.14 -0.37 -7.95
C GLU A 52 2.15 -1.47 -7.63
N GLY A 53 1.77 -2.72 -7.86
CA GLY A 53 2.67 -3.87 -7.73
C GLY A 53 3.09 -4.17 -6.29
N SER A 54 2.24 -3.89 -5.31
CA SER A 54 2.60 -4.18 -3.91
C SER A 54 2.55 -5.68 -3.63
N ILE A 55 3.53 -6.20 -2.89
CA ILE A 55 3.60 -7.61 -2.48
C ILE A 55 3.30 -7.70 -0.99
N ILE A 56 2.21 -8.38 -0.64
CA ILE A 56 1.68 -8.44 0.73
C ILE A 56 2.00 -9.82 1.32
N ASN A 57 3.07 -9.90 2.12
CA ASN A 57 3.59 -11.17 2.64
C ASN A 57 3.16 -11.49 4.08
N GLY A 58 2.73 -10.49 4.85
CA GLY A 58 2.41 -10.68 6.27
C GLY A 58 1.83 -9.45 6.97
N GLY A 59 1.99 -8.27 6.38
CA GLY A 59 1.28 -7.06 6.82
C GLY A 59 -0.05 -6.87 6.09
N SER A 60 -0.51 -5.62 6.08
CA SER A 60 -1.80 -5.26 5.48
C SER A 60 -1.66 -4.16 4.44
N GLN A 61 -2.41 -4.27 3.36
CA GLN A 61 -2.74 -3.15 2.48
C GLN A 61 -4.22 -2.80 2.68
N VAL A 62 -4.50 -1.54 2.99
CA VAL A 62 -5.86 -1.04 3.18
C VAL A 62 -6.15 0.03 2.13
N VAL A 63 -7.12 -0.26 1.27
CA VAL A 63 -7.60 0.66 0.23
C VAL A 63 -8.83 1.39 0.75
N ASN A 64 -8.69 2.69 1.03
CA ASN A 64 -9.77 3.54 1.53
C ASN A 64 -10.59 4.13 0.36
N GLU A 65 -11.68 4.86 0.68
CA GLU A 65 -12.52 5.55 -0.31
C GLU A 65 -11.66 6.40 -1.28
N GLY A 66 -11.83 6.15 -2.59
CA GLY A 66 -11.11 6.86 -3.64
C GLY A 66 -9.63 6.48 -3.78
N GLY A 67 -9.14 5.51 -3.01
CA GLY A 67 -7.82 4.91 -3.17
C GLY A 67 -7.81 3.79 -4.21
N LEU A 68 -6.65 3.57 -4.83
CA LEU A 68 -6.47 2.54 -5.86
C LEU A 68 -5.25 1.64 -5.56
N ALA A 69 -5.49 0.34 -5.45
CA ALA A 69 -4.44 -0.68 -5.50
C ALA A 69 -4.47 -1.41 -6.85
N GLU A 70 -3.36 -1.40 -7.57
CA GLU A 70 -3.22 -2.07 -8.87
C GLU A 70 -2.17 -3.17 -8.78
N ASN A 71 -2.49 -4.34 -9.31
CA ASN A 71 -1.58 -5.47 -9.46
C ASN A 71 -0.89 -5.88 -8.15
N SER A 72 -1.60 -5.77 -7.02
CA SER A 72 -1.04 -6.25 -5.75
C SER A 72 -1.06 -7.78 -5.71
N VAL A 73 0.00 -8.36 -5.17
CA VAL A 73 0.17 -9.80 -4.99
C VAL A 73 -0.08 -10.10 -3.51
N LEU A 74 -1.09 -10.90 -3.21
CA LEU A 74 -1.47 -11.27 -1.85
C LEU A 74 -0.95 -12.68 -1.55
N ASN A 75 0.13 -12.76 -0.78
CA ASN A 75 0.68 -14.04 -0.33
C ASN A 75 0.05 -14.48 1.00
N ASP A 76 0.27 -15.76 1.33
CA ASP A 76 -0.24 -16.35 2.58
C ASP A 76 0.25 -15.58 3.81
N GLY A 77 -0.68 -15.23 4.70
CA GLY A 77 -0.43 -14.37 5.87
C GLY A 77 -0.57 -12.86 5.62
N GLY A 78 -0.60 -12.41 4.36
CA GLY A 78 -0.93 -11.02 4.03
C GLY A 78 -2.42 -10.72 4.17
N THR A 79 -2.79 -9.44 4.25
CA THR A 79 -4.19 -9.00 4.18
C THR A 79 -4.35 -7.84 3.22
N LEU A 80 -5.33 -7.95 2.32
CA LEU A 80 -5.82 -6.85 1.49
C LEU A 80 -7.25 -6.51 1.92
N GLU A 81 -7.46 -5.33 2.50
CA GLU A 81 -8.78 -4.81 2.84
C GLU A 81 -9.16 -3.70 1.84
N VAL A 82 -10.30 -3.85 1.17
CA VAL A 82 -10.86 -2.82 0.30
C VAL A 82 -12.13 -2.29 0.94
N ARG A 83 -12.09 -1.03 1.38
CA ARG A 83 -13.23 -0.36 2.01
C ARG A 83 -14.22 0.14 0.97
N GLU A 84 -15.39 0.59 1.42
CA GLU A 84 -16.42 1.12 0.54
C GLU A 84 -15.85 2.20 -0.41
N LYS A 85 -16.06 2.01 -1.72
CA LYS A 85 -15.52 2.86 -2.81
C LYS A 85 -13.98 2.94 -2.91
N GLY A 86 -13.25 2.07 -2.24
CA GLY A 86 -11.87 1.74 -2.63
C GLY A 86 -11.87 0.83 -3.86
N SER A 87 -10.77 0.80 -4.61
CA SER A 87 -10.63 -0.06 -5.80
C SER A 87 -9.35 -0.90 -5.73
N ALA A 88 -9.49 -2.20 -5.96
CA ALA A 88 -8.37 -3.13 -6.11
C ALA A 88 -8.52 -3.88 -7.45
N THR A 89 -7.54 -3.75 -8.33
CA THR A 89 -7.55 -4.33 -9.68
C THR A 89 -6.32 -5.20 -9.92
N GLY A 90 -6.45 -6.25 -10.73
CA GLY A 90 -5.31 -7.10 -11.12
C GLY A 90 -4.68 -7.90 -9.97
N ILE A 91 -5.44 -8.13 -8.88
CA ILE A 91 -4.96 -8.85 -7.70
C ILE A 91 -4.63 -10.30 -8.05
N GLN A 92 -3.46 -10.77 -7.60
CA GLN A 92 -2.95 -12.13 -7.77
C GLN A 92 -2.73 -12.81 -6.42
#